data_AF-A0A6Q2X787-F1
#
_entry.id   AF-A0A6Q2X787-F1
#
_cell.length_a   1.000
_cell.length_b   1.000
_cell.length_c   1.000
_cell.angle_alpha   90.00
_cell.angle_beta   90.00
_cell.angle_gamma   90.00
#
_symmetry.space_group_name_H-M   'P 1'
#
loop_
_entity.id
_entity.type
_entity.pdbx_description
1 polymer ?
#
loop_
_entity_poly.entity_id
_entity_poly.type
_entity_poly.pdbx_seq_one_letter_code
_entity_poly.pdbx_strand_id
1 'polypeptide(L)'
;MSIVTVQLGQCGNQVGLEFFEVISNDANDRQRKVYSECTNDRFFSETSNGDLVARAVLIDMEPKVISQSVAKAVKSGKWRYGEHSYFSQKQGSGNNWANGYCVHGPRHEELVVDLVRKEVERCDRLAGIIAMMSVAGGTGSGVGTYATQCLRDAYPNSFILNHLTWPYGTGEVIVQNYNSVLTLSHLYQLSDAILVHENDTVHKICAKLMNIKHISFSDINKVIAHQLGSVLQPALTGDSNGVYNKNPLAELMSGLVCHPEYKLLSLCNIPQVSSSSMVYSVFTWSGLLKHLRQMHISNTKMEEGIDWQVRAPCLQSGGLERTKSHRRKGFNTSLANLLILRGKDVYSAEIGGFQDPSLYTSWLPAVEAFSIWKTPVTFNKYEKSATLVSNSQALLQPLDYMVGKAWNMFASRLRGGPWRRWTKGRCCLPPPLHLGR
;
A
#
# COMPACT_ATOMS: atom_id res chain seq x y z
N MET A 1 12.82 -13.34 9.27
CA MET A 1 13.27 -12.92 7.93
C MET A 1 13.00 -11.44 7.82
N SER A 2 13.90 -10.71 7.20
CA SER A 2 13.92 -9.25 7.22
C SER A 2 13.31 -8.67 5.95
N ILE A 3 12.70 -7.50 6.09
CA ILE A 3 12.10 -6.73 5.00
C ILE A 3 12.90 -5.44 4.89
N VAL A 4 13.38 -5.13 3.70
CA VAL A 4 14.01 -3.84 3.40
C VAL A 4 12.95 -2.92 2.82
N THR A 5 12.79 -1.73 3.42
CA THR A 5 11.90 -0.71 2.90
C THR A 5 12.68 0.31 2.06
N VAL A 6 12.16 0.65 0.89
CA VAL A 6 12.75 1.67 0.02
C VAL A 6 11.76 2.81 -0.11
N GLN A 7 12.06 3.93 0.54
CA GLN A 7 11.19 5.09 0.63
C GLN A 7 11.59 6.09 -0.46
N LEU A 8 10.65 6.40 -1.37
CA LEU A 8 10.95 7.12 -2.61
C LEU A 8 10.17 8.42 -2.71
N GLY A 9 10.92 9.52 -2.78
CA GLY A 9 10.41 10.89 -2.87
C GLY A 9 9.69 11.37 -1.63
N GLN A 10 9.20 12.61 -1.68
CA GLN A 10 8.62 13.30 -0.53
C GLN A 10 7.51 12.50 0.16
N CYS A 11 6.54 11.98 -0.59
CA CYS A 11 5.43 11.22 -0.01
C CYS A 11 5.90 9.89 0.59
N GLY A 12 6.73 9.12 -0.13
CA GLY A 12 7.25 7.83 0.35
C GLY A 12 8.04 7.97 1.64
N ASN A 13 8.92 8.98 1.73
CA ASN A 13 9.72 9.27 2.93
C ASN A 13 8.87 9.69 4.14
N GLN A 14 7.76 10.39 3.92
CA GLN A 14 6.86 10.81 5.01
C GLN A 14 5.97 9.66 5.50
N VAL A 15 5.43 8.85 4.58
CA VAL A 15 4.66 7.64 4.94
C VAL A 15 5.56 6.63 5.64
N GLY A 16 6.77 6.43 5.15
CA GLY A 16 7.76 5.53 5.74
C GLY A 16 8.13 5.92 7.18
N LEU A 17 8.34 7.22 7.45
CA LEU A 17 8.57 7.71 8.81
C LEU A 17 7.43 7.34 9.77
N GLU A 18 6.17 7.65 9.39
CA GLU A 18 5.01 7.34 10.23
C GLU A 18 4.81 5.82 10.36
N PHE A 19 5.14 5.04 9.33
CA PHE A 19 5.12 3.58 9.37
C PHE A 19 6.09 3.03 10.41
N PHE A 20 7.36 3.45 10.38
CA PHE A 20 8.37 3.02 11.36
C PHE A 20 8.01 3.44 12.79
N GLU A 21 7.39 4.61 12.95
CA GLU A 21 6.89 5.07 14.25
C GLU A 21 5.75 4.18 14.77
N VAL A 22 4.78 3.81 13.91
CA VAL A 22 3.68 2.91 14.29
C VAL A 22 4.20 1.53 14.67
N ILE A 23 5.10 0.94 13.87
CA ILE A 23 5.60 -0.42 14.15
C ILE A 23 6.50 -0.47 15.38
N SER A 24 7.33 0.55 15.61
CA SER A 24 8.19 0.65 16.81
C SER A 24 7.32 0.80 18.06
N ASN A 25 6.29 1.64 18.01
CA ASN A 25 5.35 1.81 19.12
C ASN A 25 4.60 0.52 19.45
N ASP A 26 4.24 -0.27 18.45
CA ASP A 26 3.56 -1.54 18.64
C ASP A 26 4.48 -2.63 19.24
N ALA A 27 5.75 -2.64 18.85
CA ALA A 27 6.75 -3.59 19.34
C ALA A 27 7.28 -3.27 20.74
N ASN A 28 7.14 -2.04 21.25
CA ASN A 28 7.74 -1.59 22.52
C ASN A 28 7.07 -2.12 23.80
N ASP A 29 6.18 -3.11 23.70
CA ASP A 29 5.51 -3.70 24.86
C ASP A 29 6.27 -4.90 25.43
N ARG A 30 6.88 -4.69 26.60
CA ARG A 30 7.72 -5.69 27.30
C ARG A 30 6.98 -6.98 27.66
N GLN A 31 5.65 -6.98 27.69
CA GLN A 31 4.87 -8.18 27.97
C GLN A 31 4.80 -9.16 26.79
N ARG A 32 5.12 -8.70 25.56
CA ARG A 32 4.94 -9.45 24.31
C ARG A 32 6.26 -9.81 23.62
N LYS A 33 7.24 -10.34 24.36
CA LYS A 33 8.62 -10.61 23.87
C LYS A 33 8.71 -11.24 22.47
N VAL A 34 8.05 -12.38 22.25
CA VAL A 34 8.11 -13.12 20.97
C VAL A 34 7.55 -12.31 19.80
N TYR A 35 6.52 -11.50 20.03
CA TYR A 35 5.94 -10.63 19.01
C TYR A 35 6.91 -9.49 18.67
N SER A 36 7.45 -8.82 19.71
CA SER A 36 8.41 -7.74 19.57
C SER A 36 9.70 -8.18 18.87
N GLU A 37 10.23 -9.34 19.24
CA GLU A 37 11.39 -9.97 18.57
C GLU A 37 11.10 -10.22 17.09
N CYS A 38 9.93 -10.77 16.75
CA CYS A 38 9.55 -11.00 15.36
C CYS A 38 9.42 -9.69 14.56
N THR A 39 8.89 -8.63 15.16
CA THR A 39 8.82 -7.29 14.53
C THR A 39 10.21 -6.69 14.36
N ASN A 40 11.08 -6.82 15.37
CA ASN A 40 12.45 -6.33 15.33
C ASN A 40 13.27 -7.04 14.25
N ASP A 41 13.25 -8.36 14.20
CA ASP A 41 13.92 -9.16 13.16
C ASP A 41 13.45 -8.78 11.74
N ARG A 42 12.17 -8.39 11.62
CA ARG A 42 11.54 -8.05 10.36
C ARG A 42 11.95 -6.66 9.85
N PHE A 43 11.94 -5.64 10.71
CA PHE A 43 12.07 -4.24 10.27
C PHE A 43 13.29 -3.50 10.81
N PHE A 44 13.93 -4.03 11.85
CA PHE A 44 15.02 -3.37 12.55
C PHE A 44 16.28 -4.24 12.57
N SER A 45 17.41 -3.59 12.81
CA SER A 45 18.68 -4.21 13.17
C SER A 45 19.09 -3.62 14.51
N GLU A 46 19.54 -4.47 15.43
CA GLU A 46 19.98 -4.04 16.75
C GLU A 46 21.48 -3.77 16.73
N THR A 47 21.89 -2.61 17.23
CA THR A 47 23.31 -2.28 17.37
C THR A 47 23.87 -2.87 18.66
N SER A 48 25.20 -2.91 18.80
CA SER A 48 25.88 -3.34 20.04
C SER A 48 25.45 -2.56 21.29
N ASN A 49 24.93 -1.35 21.10
CA ASN A 49 24.48 -0.47 22.18
C ASN A 49 22.99 -0.65 22.51
N GLY A 50 22.28 -1.56 21.83
CA GLY A 50 20.84 -1.78 21.98
C GLY A 50 19.95 -0.82 21.19
N ASP A 51 20.52 0.08 20.39
CA ASP A 51 19.73 0.99 19.54
C ASP A 51 19.15 0.22 18.34
N LEU A 52 17.86 0.43 18.07
CA LEU A 52 17.17 -0.11 16.90
C LEU A 52 17.40 0.78 15.67
N VAL A 53 17.99 0.21 14.62
CA VAL A 53 18.20 0.85 13.32
C VAL A 53 17.23 0.27 12.30
N ALA A 54 16.40 1.13 11.70
CA ALA A 54 15.42 0.74 10.70
C ALA A 54 16.09 0.21 9.42
N ARG A 55 15.60 -0.92 8.90
CA ARG A 55 15.97 -1.49 7.60
C ARG A 55 15.28 -0.71 6.48
N ALA A 56 15.75 0.50 6.26
CA ALA A 56 15.14 1.46 5.34
C ALA A 56 16.19 2.23 4.55
N VAL A 57 15.92 2.40 3.25
CA VAL A 57 16.69 3.27 2.36
C VAL A 57 15.81 4.45 1.94
N LEU A 58 16.25 5.68 2.20
CA LEU A 58 15.51 6.89 1.85
C LEU A 58 16.12 7.52 0.61
N ILE A 59 15.33 7.71 -0.43
CA ILE A 59 15.78 8.29 -1.70
C ILE A 59 14.88 9.47 -2.03
N ASP A 60 15.48 10.65 -2.13
CA ASP A 60 14.79 11.84 -2.60
C ASP A 60 15.75 12.68 -3.46
N MET A 61 15.21 13.51 -4.34
CA MET A 61 16.03 14.48 -5.07
C MET A 61 16.14 15.81 -4.29
N GLU A 62 15.54 15.91 -3.10
CA GLU A 62 15.56 17.09 -2.24
C GLU A 62 15.90 16.71 -0.78
N PRO A 63 16.82 17.42 -0.10
CA PRO A 63 17.35 16.98 1.19
C PRO A 63 16.38 17.26 2.35
N LYS A 64 15.48 18.24 2.19
CA LYS A 64 14.64 18.78 3.26
C LYS A 64 13.80 17.70 3.94
N VAL A 65 13.17 16.82 3.16
CA VAL A 65 12.27 15.78 3.68
C VAL A 65 13.08 14.72 4.43
N ILE A 66 14.22 14.30 3.86
CA ILE A 66 15.10 13.30 4.48
C ILE A 66 15.65 13.82 5.81
N SER A 67 16.20 15.04 5.83
CA SER A 67 16.73 15.63 7.07
C SER A 67 15.66 15.75 8.15
N GLN A 68 14.43 16.11 7.78
CA GLN A 68 13.31 16.15 8.72
C GLN A 68 12.91 14.77 9.23
N SER A 69 12.85 13.75 8.36
CA SER A 69 12.52 12.38 8.74
C SER A 69 13.57 11.78 9.67
N VAL A 70 14.86 11.96 9.35
CA VAL A 70 15.97 11.48 10.19
C VAL A 70 15.97 12.16 11.56
N ALA A 71 15.83 13.49 11.60
CA ALA A 71 15.79 14.22 12.87
C ALA A 71 14.58 13.82 13.74
N LYS A 72 13.41 13.59 13.13
CA LYS A 72 12.20 13.13 13.85
C LYS A 72 12.38 11.72 14.42
N ALA A 73 12.97 10.80 13.65
CA ALA A 73 13.24 9.44 14.10
C ALA A 73 14.13 9.45 15.35
N VAL A 74 15.27 10.15 15.30
CA VAL A 74 16.18 10.28 16.45
C VAL A 74 15.50 10.92 17.65
N LYS A 75 14.67 11.96 17.43
CA LYS A 75 13.92 12.63 18.50
C LYS A 75 12.90 11.71 19.19
N SER A 76 12.41 10.65 18.53
CA SER A 76 11.51 9.69 19.17
C SER A 76 12.20 8.90 20.29
N GLY A 77 13.53 8.75 20.22
CA GLY A 77 14.35 7.99 21.17
C GLY A 77 14.14 6.47 21.14
N LYS A 78 13.36 5.96 20.18
CA LYS A 78 13.00 4.53 20.10
C LYS A 78 13.72 3.78 18.98
N TRP A 79 14.02 4.48 17.89
CA TRP A 79 14.65 3.92 16.71
C TRP A 79 15.30 5.05 15.89
N ARG A 80 16.22 4.70 14.99
CA ARG A 80 16.84 5.65 14.06
C ARG A 80 17.00 5.05 12.67
N TYR A 81 17.19 5.91 11.67
CA TYR A 81 17.67 5.48 10.36
C TYR A 81 19.19 5.24 10.37
N GLY A 82 19.67 4.39 9.46
CA GLY A 82 21.11 4.21 9.28
C GLY A 82 21.79 5.47 8.76
N GLU A 83 22.99 5.75 9.25
CA GLU A 83 23.74 6.99 8.95
C GLU A 83 24.09 7.16 7.47
N HIS A 84 24.18 6.04 6.74
CA HIS A 84 24.50 5.99 5.32
C HIS A 84 23.39 5.36 4.50
N SER A 85 22.15 5.33 5.00
CA SER A 85 21.01 4.67 4.36
C SER A 85 20.09 5.66 3.64
N TYR A 86 20.62 6.80 3.20
CA TYR A 86 19.83 7.80 2.49
C TYR A 86 20.62 8.49 1.39
N PHE A 87 19.91 8.89 0.34
CA PHE A 87 20.41 9.63 -0.81
C PHE A 87 19.57 10.88 -1.04
N SER A 88 20.24 12.03 -1.18
CA SER A 88 19.61 13.29 -1.53
C SER A 88 20.39 14.05 -2.60
N GLN A 89 19.69 14.83 -3.42
CA GLN A 89 20.29 15.76 -4.38
C GLN A 89 19.83 17.19 -4.10
N LYS A 90 20.42 18.17 -4.79
CA LYS A 90 20.00 19.59 -4.69
C LYS A 90 18.94 19.97 -5.71
N GLN A 91 18.68 19.13 -6.71
CA GLN A 91 17.79 19.42 -7.83
C GLN A 91 16.69 18.35 -7.95
N GLY A 92 15.45 18.75 -7.65
CA GLY A 92 14.26 17.92 -7.78
C GLY A 92 13.86 17.60 -9.22
N SER A 93 13.00 16.60 -9.39
CA SER A 93 12.48 16.19 -10.72
C SER A 93 11.36 17.11 -11.26
N GLY A 94 10.96 18.15 -10.52
CA GLY A 94 10.01 19.19 -11.00
C GLY A 94 8.64 18.65 -11.42
N ASN A 95 8.14 17.60 -10.74
CA ASN A 95 6.92 16.87 -11.11
C ASN A 95 6.89 16.28 -12.53
N ASN A 96 8.05 16.09 -13.17
CA ASN A 96 8.15 15.48 -14.49
C ASN A 96 8.66 14.04 -14.36
N TRP A 97 7.79 13.06 -14.66
CA TRP A 97 8.13 11.64 -14.62
C TRP A 97 9.30 11.28 -15.55
N ALA A 98 9.34 11.82 -16.78
CA ALA A 98 10.40 11.50 -17.75
C ALA A 98 11.76 12.01 -17.31
N ASN A 99 11.82 13.17 -16.65
CA ASN A 99 13.07 13.67 -16.07
C ASN A 99 13.53 12.78 -14.90
N GLY A 100 12.60 12.31 -14.06
CA GLY A 100 12.89 11.35 -13.00
C GLY A 100 13.43 10.02 -13.55
N TYR A 101 12.71 9.41 -14.50
CA TYR A 101 13.00 8.08 -15.03
C TYR A 101 14.17 8.05 -16.02
N CYS A 102 14.24 8.97 -16.99
CA CYS A 102 15.25 8.92 -18.05
C CYS A 102 16.55 9.66 -17.72
N VAL A 103 16.54 10.59 -16.76
CA VAL A 103 17.71 11.44 -16.45
C VAL A 103 18.23 11.18 -15.05
N HIS A 104 17.41 11.39 -14.02
CA HIS A 104 17.85 11.24 -12.63
C HIS A 104 18.08 9.78 -12.23
N GLY A 105 17.22 8.85 -12.68
CA GLY A 105 17.35 7.43 -12.42
C GLY A 105 18.70 6.86 -12.86
N PRO A 106 19.00 6.82 -14.18
CA PRO A 106 20.26 6.27 -14.70
C PRO A 106 21.50 6.94 -14.14
N ARG A 107 21.44 8.26 -13.92
CA ARG A 107 22.57 9.02 -13.36
C ARG A 107 22.98 8.57 -11.95
N HIS A 108 22.04 8.01 -11.19
CA HIS A 108 22.24 7.66 -9.78
C HIS A 108 21.97 6.18 -9.49
N GLU A 109 21.91 5.36 -10.53
CA GLU A 109 21.64 3.92 -10.46
C GLU A 109 22.59 3.22 -9.48
N GLU A 110 23.90 3.36 -9.69
CA GLU A 110 24.92 2.68 -8.90
C GLU A 110 24.78 3.00 -7.41
N LEU A 111 24.51 4.25 -7.07
CA LEU A 111 24.33 4.69 -5.68
C LEU A 111 23.07 4.10 -5.06
N VAL A 112 21.95 4.09 -5.78
CA VAL A 112 20.68 3.52 -5.29
C VAL A 112 20.81 2.02 -5.06
N VAL A 113 21.39 1.30 -6.02
CA VAL A 113 21.59 -0.14 -5.91
C VAL A 113 22.56 -0.48 -4.78
N ASP A 114 23.65 0.28 -4.63
CA ASP A 114 24.63 0.06 -3.56
C ASP A 114 24.04 0.31 -2.16
N LEU A 115 23.21 1.33 -2.00
CA LEU A 115 22.50 1.59 -0.75
C LEU A 115 21.59 0.43 -0.35
N VAL A 116 20.80 -0.07 -1.30
CA VAL A 116 19.90 -1.20 -1.03
C VAL A 116 20.68 -2.48 -0.83
N ARG A 117 21.76 -2.71 -1.59
CA ARG A 117 22.68 -3.85 -1.39
C ARG A 117 23.24 -3.88 0.03
N LYS A 118 23.75 -2.77 0.54
CA LYS A 118 24.26 -2.68 1.91
C LYS A 118 23.21 -3.04 2.96
N GLU A 119 21.97 -2.62 2.79
CA GLU A 119 20.89 -2.99 3.72
C GLU A 119 20.46 -4.46 3.58
N VAL A 120 20.45 -4.99 2.35
CA VAL A 120 20.14 -6.41 2.09
C VAL A 120 21.23 -7.32 2.68
N GLU A 121 22.51 -6.98 2.52
CA GLU A 121 23.64 -7.74 3.07
C GLU A 121 23.67 -7.76 4.61
N ARG A 122 23.07 -6.76 5.26
CA ARG A 122 22.85 -6.74 6.72
C ARG A 122 21.70 -7.63 7.18
N CYS A 123 20.94 -8.21 6.26
CA CYS A 123 19.85 -9.12 6.59
C CYS A 123 20.37 -10.56 6.57
N ASP A 124 20.17 -11.30 7.66
CA ASP A 124 20.51 -12.74 7.68
C ASP A 124 19.70 -13.51 6.62
N ARG A 125 18.46 -13.09 6.39
CA ARG A 125 17.60 -13.60 5.33
C ARG A 125 16.58 -12.57 4.88
N LEU A 126 16.69 -12.14 3.62
CA LEU A 126 15.73 -11.26 2.97
C LEU A 126 14.41 -11.99 2.68
N ALA A 127 13.30 -11.46 3.18
CA ALA A 127 11.94 -11.88 2.82
C ALA A 127 11.46 -11.20 1.52
N GLY A 128 11.80 -9.92 1.37
CA GLY A 128 11.44 -9.11 0.22
C GLY A 128 11.67 -7.62 0.47
N ILE A 129 11.33 -6.83 -0.54
CA ILE A 129 11.51 -5.39 -0.57
C ILE A 129 10.13 -4.72 -0.66
N ILE A 130 9.90 -3.72 0.20
CA ILE A 130 8.71 -2.87 0.11
C ILE A 130 9.13 -1.50 -0.38
N ALA A 131 8.73 -1.13 -1.58
CA ALA A 131 8.97 0.20 -2.12
C ALA A 131 7.75 1.09 -1.87
N MET A 132 7.94 2.23 -1.21
CA MET A 132 6.89 3.18 -0.85
C MET A 132 7.04 4.45 -1.68
N MET A 133 6.06 4.77 -2.50
CA MET A 133 6.12 5.92 -3.39
C MET A 133 4.74 6.53 -3.67
N SER A 134 4.72 7.71 -4.27
CA SER A 134 3.51 8.32 -4.82
C SER A 134 3.58 8.35 -6.34
N VAL A 135 2.45 8.11 -6.99
CA VAL A 135 2.34 8.11 -8.46
C VAL A 135 2.21 9.53 -9.05
N ALA A 136 1.91 10.53 -8.23
CA ALA A 136 1.61 11.89 -8.68
C ALA A 136 2.84 12.76 -8.96
N GLY A 137 3.89 12.58 -8.15
CA GLY A 137 5.10 13.41 -8.18
C GLY A 137 5.99 13.15 -9.40
N GLY A 138 7.19 13.73 -9.43
CA GLY A 138 8.22 13.41 -10.43
C GLY A 138 9.32 12.50 -9.88
N THR A 139 9.77 12.76 -8.65
CA THR A 139 10.80 11.97 -7.97
C THR A 139 10.25 10.59 -7.58
N GLY A 140 9.20 10.56 -6.74
CA GLY A 140 8.65 9.30 -6.24
C GLY A 140 8.13 8.39 -7.35
N SER A 141 7.56 8.97 -8.41
CA SER A 141 7.00 8.23 -9.54
C SER A 141 8.09 7.82 -10.54
N GLY A 142 8.86 8.77 -11.09
CA GLY A 142 9.85 8.53 -12.13
C GLY A 142 11.11 7.83 -11.61
N VAL A 143 11.80 8.45 -10.64
CA VAL A 143 12.98 7.83 -10.01
C VAL A 143 12.58 6.55 -9.29
N GLY A 144 11.41 6.52 -8.64
CA GLY A 144 10.92 5.31 -7.97
C GLY A 144 10.62 4.14 -8.90
N THR A 145 10.05 4.41 -10.08
CA THR A 145 9.86 3.37 -11.12
C THR A 145 11.21 2.82 -11.58
N TYR A 146 12.17 3.70 -11.88
CA TYR A 146 13.50 3.28 -12.32
C TYR A 146 14.24 2.50 -11.23
N ALA A 147 14.19 2.97 -9.97
CA ALA A 147 14.76 2.25 -8.84
C ALA A 147 14.14 0.86 -8.69
N THR A 148 12.82 0.73 -8.85
CA THR A 148 12.14 -0.58 -8.81
C THR A 148 12.62 -1.50 -9.92
N GLN A 149 12.93 -0.96 -11.10
CA GLN A 149 13.51 -1.73 -12.21
C GLN A 149 14.89 -2.27 -11.83
N CYS A 150 15.80 -1.41 -11.36
CA CYS A 150 17.12 -1.83 -10.90
C CYS A 150 17.05 -2.86 -9.76
N LEU A 151 16.05 -2.74 -8.86
CA LEU A 151 15.83 -3.72 -7.79
C LEU A 151 15.34 -5.06 -8.32
N ARG A 152 14.47 -5.08 -9.33
CA ARG A 152 14.04 -6.32 -9.98
C ARG A 152 15.20 -6.99 -10.71
N ASP A 153 16.05 -6.20 -11.38
CA ASP A 153 17.22 -6.71 -12.09
C ASP A 153 18.29 -7.26 -11.13
N ALA A 154 18.52 -6.59 -10.00
CA ALA A 154 19.47 -7.04 -8.99
C ALA A 154 18.95 -8.21 -8.12
N TYR A 155 17.64 -8.26 -7.84
CA TYR A 155 17.02 -9.24 -6.95
C TYR A 155 15.81 -9.95 -7.62
N PRO A 156 16.03 -10.72 -8.71
CA PRO A 156 14.93 -11.29 -9.50
C PRO A 156 14.05 -12.25 -8.70
N ASN A 157 14.63 -12.99 -7.76
CA ASN A 157 13.94 -13.99 -6.93
C ASN A 157 13.31 -13.42 -5.66
N SER A 158 13.49 -12.13 -5.38
CA SER A 158 12.94 -11.50 -4.18
C SER A 158 11.56 -10.90 -4.46
N PHE A 159 10.69 -10.97 -3.47
CA PHE A 159 9.36 -10.38 -3.55
C PHE A 159 9.44 -8.85 -3.47
N ILE A 160 8.81 -8.15 -4.40
CA ILE A 160 8.71 -6.69 -4.44
C ILE A 160 7.26 -6.27 -4.30
N LEU A 161 6.93 -5.69 -3.14
CA LEU A 161 5.63 -5.08 -2.87
C LEU A 161 5.74 -3.56 -3.04
N ASN A 162 5.02 -3.01 -4.01
CA ASN A 162 4.95 -1.58 -4.22
C ASN A 162 3.75 -0.98 -3.49
N HIS A 163 4.00 -0.14 -2.49
CA HIS A 163 2.98 0.70 -1.87
C HIS A 163 2.86 2.02 -2.62
N LEU A 164 1.67 2.28 -3.18
CA LEU A 164 1.38 3.46 -3.97
C LEU A 164 0.35 4.36 -3.29
N THR A 165 0.76 5.60 -3.04
CA THR A 165 -0.18 6.67 -2.69
C THR A 165 -0.77 7.28 -3.96
N TRP A 166 -2.07 7.06 -4.17
CA TRP A 166 -2.84 7.57 -5.28
C TRP A 166 -3.21 9.05 -5.07
N PRO A 167 -3.06 9.92 -6.09
CA PRO A 167 -3.36 11.34 -6.00
C PRO A 167 -4.83 11.61 -5.74
N TYR A 168 -5.11 12.85 -5.32
CA TYR A 168 -6.47 13.36 -5.33
C TYR A 168 -7.03 13.46 -6.75
N GLY A 169 -8.29 13.05 -6.91
CA GLY A 169 -9.03 13.11 -8.17
C GLY A 169 -9.25 14.55 -8.66
N THR A 170 -9.30 15.53 -7.76
CA THR A 170 -9.39 16.97 -8.08
C THR A 170 -8.13 17.51 -8.75
N GLY A 171 -6.97 16.90 -8.49
CA GLY A 171 -5.68 17.30 -9.04
C GLY A 171 -4.83 18.13 -8.06
N GLU A 172 -3.66 17.60 -7.69
CA GLU A 172 -2.60 18.33 -6.99
C GLU A 172 -1.62 18.97 -7.98
N VAL A 173 -1.36 18.25 -9.08
CA VAL A 173 -0.44 18.66 -10.14
C VAL A 173 -1.09 18.43 -11.50
N ILE A 174 -0.92 19.37 -12.43
CA ILE A 174 -1.52 19.29 -13.78
C ILE A 174 -1.12 18.00 -14.50
N VAL A 175 0.15 17.60 -14.40
CA VAL A 175 0.70 16.42 -15.10
C VAL A 175 0.55 15.10 -14.33
N GLN A 176 -0.11 15.10 -13.16
CA GLN A 176 -0.18 13.91 -12.31
C GLN A 176 -0.76 12.69 -13.05
N ASN A 177 -1.74 12.88 -13.94
CA ASN A 177 -2.39 11.75 -14.62
C ASN A 177 -1.42 11.07 -15.60
N TYR A 178 -0.53 11.82 -16.25
CA TYR A 178 0.53 11.24 -17.08
C TYR A 178 1.55 10.51 -16.23
N ASN A 179 2.01 11.13 -15.14
CA ASN A 179 2.98 10.53 -14.24
C ASN A 179 2.45 9.19 -13.70
N SER A 180 1.18 9.16 -13.28
CA SER A 180 0.58 7.96 -12.74
C SER A 180 0.40 6.84 -13.76
N VAL A 181 -0.08 7.14 -14.97
CA VAL A 181 -0.24 6.12 -16.03
C VAL A 181 1.11 5.53 -16.42
N LEU A 182 2.14 6.37 -16.60
CA LEU A 182 3.49 5.91 -16.92
C LEU A 182 4.08 5.07 -15.79
N THR A 183 3.93 5.51 -14.55
CA THR A 183 4.39 4.77 -13.36
C THR A 183 3.72 3.41 -13.26
N LEU A 184 2.39 3.35 -13.35
CA LEU A 184 1.65 2.09 -13.26
C LEU A 184 2.03 1.12 -14.38
N SER A 185 2.18 1.60 -15.62
CA SER A 185 2.52 0.73 -16.76
C SER A 185 3.84 -0.03 -16.56
N HIS A 186 4.86 0.61 -15.99
CA HIS A 186 6.15 -0.01 -15.70
C HIS A 186 6.08 -0.84 -14.42
N LEU A 187 5.51 -0.29 -13.34
CA LEU A 187 5.41 -1.02 -12.07
C LEU A 187 4.62 -2.31 -12.19
N TYR A 188 3.64 -2.40 -13.11
CA TYR A 188 2.88 -3.63 -13.36
C TYR A 188 3.76 -4.81 -13.78
N GLN A 189 4.79 -4.51 -14.59
CA GLN A 189 5.72 -5.50 -15.11
C GLN A 189 6.78 -5.86 -14.06
N LEU A 190 7.20 -4.87 -13.25
CA LEU A 190 8.32 -5.00 -12.33
C LEU A 190 7.93 -5.54 -10.94
N SER A 191 6.71 -5.26 -10.48
CA SER A 191 6.26 -5.60 -9.12
C SER A 191 5.56 -6.95 -9.07
N ASP A 192 5.62 -7.63 -7.93
CA ASP A 192 4.83 -8.84 -7.68
C ASP A 192 3.42 -8.48 -7.21
N ALA A 193 3.31 -7.45 -6.38
CA ALA A 193 2.03 -6.89 -5.94
C ALA A 193 2.13 -5.37 -5.77
N ILE A 194 1.00 -4.69 -5.93
CA ILE A 194 0.88 -3.24 -5.81
C ILE A 194 -0.27 -2.93 -4.85
N LEU A 195 0.06 -2.40 -3.67
CA LEU A 195 -0.91 -1.98 -2.67
C LEU A 195 -1.22 -0.50 -2.82
N VAL A 196 -2.49 -0.16 -3.09
CA VAL A 196 -2.90 1.22 -3.41
C VAL A 196 -3.68 1.83 -2.24
N HIS A 197 -3.26 3.03 -1.81
CA HIS A 197 -4.02 3.88 -0.90
C HIS A 197 -4.44 5.18 -1.60
N GLU A 198 -5.74 5.49 -1.56
CA GLU A 198 -6.29 6.69 -2.19
C GLU A 198 -6.34 7.88 -1.24
N ASN A 199 -5.68 8.98 -1.60
CA ASN A 199 -5.68 10.19 -0.79
C ASN A 199 -7.10 10.73 -0.54
N ASP A 200 -7.98 10.73 -1.53
CA ASP A 200 -9.38 11.15 -1.36
C ASP A 200 -10.11 10.32 -0.29
N THR A 201 -9.87 9.01 -0.29
CA THR A 201 -10.50 8.07 0.63
C THR A 201 -9.94 8.23 2.04
N VAL A 202 -8.62 8.28 2.19
CA VAL A 202 -7.97 8.47 3.49
C VAL A 202 -8.30 9.84 4.07
N HIS A 203 -8.36 10.88 3.24
CA HIS A 203 -8.78 12.22 3.67
C HIS A 203 -10.22 12.21 4.20
N LYS A 204 -11.15 11.49 3.53
CA LYS A 204 -12.53 11.33 4.04
C LYS A 204 -12.57 10.58 5.38
N ILE A 205 -11.73 9.57 5.57
CA ILE A 205 -11.58 8.85 6.85
C ILE A 205 -11.15 9.84 7.95
N CYS A 206 -10.13 10.66 7.70
CA CYS A 206 -9.67 11.66 8.66
C CYS A 206 -10.76 12.70 8.99
N ALA A 207 -11.51 13.15 7.98
CA ALA A 207 -12.55 14.15 8.14
C ALA A 207 -13.74 13.64 8.96
N LYS A 208 -14.27 12.47 8.59
CA LYS A 208 -15.52 11.94 9.13
C LYS A 208 -15.32 11.12 10.39
N LEU A 209 -14.43 10.12 10.33
CA LEU A 209 -14.29 9.13 11.38
C LEU A 209 -13.36 9.59 12.53
N MET A 210 -12.32 10.36 12.19
CA MET A 210 -11.39 10.91 13.19
C MET A 210 -11.80 12.31 13.68
N ASN A 211 -12.81 12.92 13.06
CA ASN A 211 -13.34 14.26 13.38
C ASN A 211 -12.26 15.36 13.43
N ILE A 212 -11.29 15.32 12.50
CA ILE A 212 -10.21 16.29 12.43
C ILE A 212 -10.65 17.48 11.57
N LYS A 213 -10.74 18.68 12.17
CA LYS A 213 -11.19 19.90 11.48
C LYS A 213 -10.20 20.41 10.42
N HIS A 214 -8.90 20.35 10.70
CA HIS A 214 -7.84 20.77 9.80
C HIS A 214 -6.92 19.59 9.49
N ILE A 215 -7.17 18.94 8.36
CA ILE A 215 -6.48 17.71 7.98
C ILE A 215 -5.13 18.06 7.37
N SER A 216 -4.05 17.55 7.98
CA SER A 216 -2.71 17.66 7.44
C SER A 216 -2.26 16.37 6.76
N PHE A 217 -1.22 16.45 5.92
CA PHE A 217 -0.60 15.24 5.36
C PHE A 217 -0.01 14.32 6.42
N SER A 218 0.38 14.83 7.59
CA SER A 218 0.82 13.95 8.70
C SER A 218 -0.32 13.09 9.21
N ASP A 219 -1.55 13.62 9.28
CA ASP A 219 -2.72 12.84 9.74
C ASP A 219 -3.10 11.75 8.73
N ILE A 220 -3.04 12.07 7.44
CA ILE A 220 -3.24 11.10 6.35
C ILE A 220 -2.19 9.99 6.41
N ASN A 221 -0.91 10.36 6.54
CA ASN A 221 0.20 9.42 6.58
C ASN A 221 0.11 8.50 7.81
N LYS A 222 -0.39 8.97 8.95
CA LYS A 222 -0.64 8.14 10.14
C LYS A 222 -1.69 7.06 9.88
N VAL A 223 -2.77 7.39 9.14
CA VAL A 223 -3.81 6.40 8.79
C VAL A 223 -3.25 5.35 7.82
N ILE A 224 -2.48 5.78 6.80
CA ILE A 224 -1.80 4.86 5.87
C ILE A 224 -0.81 3.96 6.63
N ALA A 225 0.02 4.54 7.49
CA ALA A 225 0.98 3.82 8.33
C ALA A 225 0.30 2.79 9.22
N HIS A 226 -0.85 3.14 9.82
CA HIS A 226 -1.66 2.20 10.60
C HIS A 226 -2.20 1.04 9.75
N GLN A 227 -2.72 1.34 8.56
CA GLN A 227 -3.21 0.32 7.62
C GLN A 227 -2.09 -0.63 7.17
N LEU A 228 -0.91 -0.08 6.81
CA LEU A 228 0.27 -0.86 6.46
C LEU A 228 0.78 -1.70 7.63
N GLY A 229 0.87 -1.13 8.83
CA GLY A 229 1.29 -1.84 10.03
C GLY A 229 0.36 -3.01 10.37
N SER A 230 -0.96 -2.83 10.20
CA SER A 230 -1.93 -3.91 10.44
C SER A 230 -1.71 -5.12 9.54
N VAL A 231 -1.26 -4.90 8.29
CA VAL A 231 -0.94 -5.97 7.34
C VAL A 231 0.43 -6.58 7.62
N LEU A 232 1.42 -5.74 7.89
CA LEU A 232 2.83 -6.11 7.88
C LEU A 232 3.40 -6.55 9.23
N GLN A 233 2.70 -6.31 10.35
CA GLN A 233 3.10 -6.83 11.67
C GLN A 233 2.94 -8.36 11.77
N PRO A 234 3.63 -9.05 12.70
CA PRO A 234 3.51 -10.49 12.89
C PRO A 234 2.06 -10.96 13.07
N ALA A 235 1.71 -12.03 12.38
CA ALA A 235 0.42 -12.69 12.48
C ALA A 235 0.60 -14.20 12.36
N LEU A 236 -0.34 -14.97 12.92
CA LEU A 236 -0.40 -16.42 12.83
C LEU A 236 -1.27 -16.79 11.64
N THR A 237 -0.77 -17.71 10.83
CA THR A 237 -1.52 -18.35 9.74
C THR A 237 -2.03 -19.72 10.18
N GLY A 238 -3.02 -20.27 9.47
CA GLY A 238 -3.61 -21.57 9.81
C GLY A 238 -2.59 -22.70 9.89
N ASP A 239 -1.56 -22.64 9.05
CA ASP A 239 -0.49 -23.65 8.97
C ASP A 239 0.63 -23.42 9.99
N SER A 240 0.63 -22.25 10.62
CA SER A 240 1.65 -21.92 11.61
C SER A 240 1.24 -22.46 12.98
N ASN A 241 1.91 -23.53 13.42
CA ASN A 241 1.72 -24.22 14.70
C ASN A 241 2.06 -23.33 15.93
N GLY A 242 1.40 -22.18 16.07
CA GLY A 242 1.61 -21.20 17.14
C GLY A 242 2.84 -20.29 16.97
N VAL A 243 3.51 -20.33 15.82
CA VAL A 243 4.70 -19.50 15.53
C VAL A 243 4.32 -18.40 14.54
N TYR A 244 4.71 -17.14 14.81
CA TYR A 244 4.44 -16.07 13.86
C TYR A 244 5.07 -16.33 12.50
N ASN A 245 4.32 -16.05 11.43
CA ASN A 245 4.82 -16.21 10.07
C ASN A 245 6.11 -15.40 9.89
N LYS A 246 7.18 -16.07 9.45
CA LYS A 246 8.49 -15.47 9.23
C LYS A 246 8.62 -14.77 7.87
N ASN A 247 7.76 -15.07 6.89
CA ASN A 247 7.74 -14.49 5.55
C ASN A 247 6.33 -13.95 5.17
N PRO A 248 5.95 -12.75 5.64
CA PRO A 248 4.62 -12.19 5.39
C PRO A 248 4.40 -11.81 3.92
N LEU A 249 5.43 -11.42 3.17
CA LEU A 249 5.28 -10.96 1.79
C LEU A 249 4.96 -12.11 0.84
N ALA A 250 5.67 -13.23 0.98
CA ALA A 250 5.43 -14.41 0.15
C ALA A 250 4.00 -14.94 0.33
N GLU A 251 3.55 -15.11 1.58
CA GLU A 251 2.20 -15.60 1.87
C GLU A 251 1.10 -14.61 1.44
N LEU A 252 1.35 -13.30 1.61
CA LEU A 252 0.42 -12.28 1.12
C LEU A 252 0.25 -12.36 -0.39
N MET A 253 1.35 -12.50 -1.13
CA MET A 253 1.33 -12.56 -2.59
C MET A 253 0.74 -13.88 -3.08
N SER A 254 1.10 -15.02 -2.49
CA SER A 254 0.54 -16.32 -2.87
C SER A 254 -0.96 -16.39 -2.63
N GLY A 255 -1.46 -15.76 -1.56
CA GLY A 255 -2.89 -15.75 -1.25
C GLY A 255 -3.72 -14.75 -2.06
N LEU A 256 -3.13 -13.63 -2.51
CA LEU A 256 -3.89 -12.55 -3.15
C LEU A 256 -3.66 -12.40 -4.65
N VAL A 257 -2.49 -12.77 -5.16
CA VAL A 257 -2.09 -12.58 -6.55
C VAL A 257 -2.17 -13.92 -7.28
N CYS A 258 -3.40 -14.37 -7.55
CA CYS A 258 -3.66 -15.64 -8.23
C CYS A 258 -3.27 -15.64 -9.71
N HIS A 259 -3.10 -14.45 -10.31
CA HIS A 259 -2.71 -14.29 -11.71
C HIS A 259 -1.70 -13.14 -11.85
N PRO A 260 -0.64 -13.28 -12.66
CA PRO A 260 0.36 -12.23 -12.85
C PRO A 260 -0.21 -10.95 -13.46
N GLU A 261 -1.34 -11.02 -14.16
CA GLU A 261 -2.01 -9.84 -14.69
C GLU A 261 -3.00 -9.19 -13.71
N TYR A 262 -3.12 -9.66 -12.46
CA TYR A 262 -4.00 -9.06 -11.46
C TYR A 262 -3.22 -8.80 -10.16
N LYS A 263 -2.47 -7.71 -10.14
CA LYS A 263 -1.52 -7.37 -9.04
C LYS A 263 -1.97 -6.23 -8.14
N LEU A 264 -3.10 -5.59 -8.45
CA LEU A 264 -3.59 -4.42 -7.70
C LEU A 264 -4.36 -4.85 -6.46
N LEU A 265 -3.88 -4.44 -5.30
CA LEU A 265 -4.44 -4.76 -4.00
C LEU A 265 -5.01 -3.49 -3.37
N SER A 266 -6.20 -3.64 -2.79
CA SER A 266 -6.85 -2.59 -2.00
C SER A 266 -7.00 -3.03 -0.55
N LEU A 267 -7.03 -2.07 0.37
CA LEU A 267 -7.08 -2.33 1.81
C LEU A 267 -8.30 -1.68 2.44
N CYS A 268 -8.93 -2.38 3.38
CA CYS A 268 -9.94 -1.84 4.31
C CYS A 268 -9.54 -2.20 5.74
N ASN A 269 -9.61 -1.26 6.68
CA ASN A 269 -9.28 -1.51 8.08
C ASN A 269 -10.39 -0.95 8.98
N ILE A 270 -10.80 -1.73 9.97
CA ILE A 270 -11.76 -1.34 11.01
C ILE A 270 -11.28 -1.84 12.39
N PRO A 271 -11.66 -1.18 13.49
CA PRO A 271 -12.35 0.12 13.53
C PRO A 271 -11.42 1.29 13.17
N GLN A 272 -12.01 2.40 12.74
CA GLN A 272 -11.32 3.67 12.53
C GLN A 272 -12.03 4.71 13.37
N VAL A 273 -11.58 4.91 14.61
CA VAL A 273 -12.19 5.88 15.53
C VAL A 273 -11.15 6.79 16.13
N SER A 274 -11.56 8.02 16.42
CA SER A 274 -10.71 8.97 17.13
C SER A 274 -10.32 8.43 18.52
N SER A 275 -9.17 8.88 19.05
CA SER A 275 -8.70 8.44 20.36
C SER A 275 -9.65 8.81 21.51
N SER A 276 -10.42 9.90 21.36
CA SER A 276 -11.44 10.30 22.33
C SER A 276 -12.68 9.40 22.29
N SER A 277 -13.10 8.99 21.09
CA SER A 277 -14.23 8.07 20.93
C SER A 277 -13.90 6.63 21.33
N MET A 278 -12.62 6.23 21.25
CA MET A 278 -12.17 4.87 21.52
C MET A 278 -12.52 4.39 22.94
N VAL A 279 -12.45 5.27 23.94
CA VAL A 279 -12.73 4.94 25.36
C VAL A 279 -14.20 4.52 25.56
N TYR A 280 -15.10 5.01 24.72
CA TYR A 280 -16.54 4.75 24.79
C TYR A 280 -17.02 3.70 23.79
N SER A 281 -16.12 3.17 22.96
CA SER A 281 -16.45 2.25 21.88
C SER A 281 -16.22 0.81 22.32
N VAL A 282 -17.27 -0.01 22.31
CA VAL A 282 -17.19 -1.44 22.57
C VAL A 282 -17.37 -2.19 21.26
N PHE A 283 -16.36 -2.96 20.86
CA PHE A 283 -16.37 -3.70 19.61
C PHE A 283 -16.59 -5.20 19.83
N THR A 284 -17.52 -5.78 19.07
CA THR A 284 -17.76 -7.22 18.98
C THR A 284 -17.28 -7.74 17.62
N TRP A 285 -16.77 -8.98 17.58
CA TRP A 285 -16.29 -9.58 16.33
C TRP A 285 -17.40 -9.70 15.29
N SER A 286 -18.59 -10.14 15.68
CA SER A 286 -19.75 -10.24 14.78
C SER A 286 -20.14 -8.90 14.18
N GLY A 287 -20.12 -7.82 14.97
CA GLY A 287 -20.36 -6.46 14.52
C GLY A 287 -19.31 -6.01 13.50
N LEU A 288 -18.02 -6.07 13.87
CA LEU A 288 -16.92 -5.66 12.98
C LEU A 288 -16.95 -6.43 11.66
N LEU A 289 -17.01 -7.76 11.72
CA LEU A 289 -16.97 -8.60 10.51
C LEU A 289 -18.18 -8.39 9.60
N LYS A 290 -19.37 -8.14 10.16
CA LYS A 290 -20.56 -7.78 9.37
C LYS A 290 -20.37 -6.46 8.63
N HIS A 291 -19.86 -5.43 9.29
CA HIS A 291 -19.58 -4.15 8.65
C HIS A 291 -18.49 -4.30 7.59
N LEU A 292 -17.37 -4.97 7.91
CA LEU A 292 -16.27 -5.19 6.97
C LEU A 292 -16.72 -5.94 5.71
N ARG A 293 -17.54 -6.97 5.85
CA ARG A 293 -18.11 -7.71 4.72
C ARG A 293 -18.99 -6.81 3.87
N GLN A 294 -19.86 -6.02 4.48
CA GLN A 294 -20.74 -5.12 3.72
C GLN A 294 -19.94 -4.00 3.04
N MET A 295 -18.91 -3.48 3.71
CA MET A 295 -17.98 -2.51 3.13
C MET A 295 -17.30 -3.07 1.88
N HIS A 296 -16.85 -4.32 1.96
CA HIS A 296 -16.21 -5.02 0.85
C HIS A 296 -17.15 -5.18 -0.34
N ILE A 297 -18.38 -5.64 -0.10
CA ILE A 297 -19.42 -5.88 -1.11
C ILE A 297 -19.83 -4.59 -1.82
N SER A 298 -19.97 -3.49 -1.07
CA SER A 298 -20.38 -2.18 -1.60
C SER A 298 -19.22 -1.32 -2.10
N ASN A 299 -18.00 -1.86 -2.10
CA ASN A 299 -16.77 -1.13 -2.46
C ASN A 299 -16.55 0.18 -1.67
N THR A 300 -16.99 0.25 -0.42
CA THR A 300 -16.69 1.39 0.45
C THR A 300 -15.51 1.07 1.37
N LYS A 301 -14.75 2.11 1.70
CA LYS A 301 -13.61 2.04 2.62
C LYS A 301 -13.93 2.59 4.02
N MET A 302 -15.17 3.04 4.25
CA MET A 302 -15.66 3.60 5.52
C MET A 302 -17.02 3.01 5.92
N GLU A 303 -17.27 2.89 7.23
CA GLU A 303 -18.54 2.38 7.78
C GLU A 303 -19.74 3.28 7.45
N GLU A 304 -19.59 4.61 7.52
CA GLU A 304 -20.68 5.56 7.19
C GLU A 304 -21.09 5.56 5.71
N GLY A 305 -20.24 5.01 4.83
CA GLY A 305 -20.48 4.93 3.39
C GLY A 305 -21.11 3.62 2.94
N ILE A 306 -21.52 2.77 3.87
CA ILE A 306 -22.06 1.44 3.56
C ILE A 306 -23.43 1.55 2.88
N ASP A 307 -23.53 1.03 1.66
CA ASP A 307 -24.81 0.74 1.04
C ASP A 307 -25.30 -0.67 1.42
N TRP A 308 -26.28 -0.72 2.33
CA TRP A 308 -26.90 -1.96 2.81
C TRP A 308 -27.84 -2.61 1.78
N GLN A 309 -28.14 -1.94 0.66
CA GLN A 309 -28.97 -2.50 -0.41
C GLN A 309 -28.16 -3.41 -1.35
N VAL A 310 -26.84 -3.21 -1.43
CA VAL A 310 -25.95 -4.07 -2.22
C VAL A 310 -25.85 -5.44 -1.54
N ARG A 311 -26.11 -6.50 -2.30
CA ARG A 311 -26.04 -7.89 -1.81
C ARG A 311 -25.28 -8.76 -2.80
N ALA A 312 -24.64 -9.79 -2.27
CA ALA A 312 -24.03 -10.84 -3.06
C ALA A 312 -25.06 -11.50 -4.01
N PRO A 313 -24.67 -11.83 -5.25
CA PRO A 313 -25.52 -12.58 -6.16
C PRO A 313 -25.87 -13.95 -5.58
N CYS A 314 -27.14 -14.33 -5.57
CA CYS A 314 -27.55 -15.66 -5.12
C CYS A 314 -27.23 -16.70 -6.21
N LEU A 315 -26.42 -17.72 -5.89
CA LEU A 315 -26.20 -18.88 -6.74
C LEU A 315 -27.41 -19.82 -6.59
N GLN A 316 -28.39 -19.73 -7.49
CA GLN A 316 -29.50 -20.69 -7.51
C GLN A 316 -29.03 -22.04 -8.08
N SER A 317 -29.31 -23.11 -7.33
CA SER A 317 -29.14 -24.50 -7.79
C SER A 317 -30.15 -24.84 -8.90
N GLY A 318 -29.64 -25.39 -10.01
CA GLY A 318 -30.41 -26.23 -10.94
C GLY A 318 -31.46 -25.53 -11.79
N GLY A 319 -31.07 -25.00 -12.94
CA GLY A 319 -32.00 -24.57 -13.99
C GLY A 319 -31.27 -24.03 -15.20
N LEU A 320 -31.40 -24.73 -16.33
CA LEU A 320 -30.84 -24.37 -17.62
C LEU A 320 -31.53 -23.10 -18.16
N GLU A 321 -31.17 -21.92 -17.64
CA GLU A 321 -31.46 -20.65 -18.30
C GLU A 321 -30.21 -19.79 -18.35
N ARG A 322 -29.62 -19.71 -19.55
CA ARG A 322 -28.68 -18.67 -19.95
C ARG A 322 -29.39 -17.32 -19.99
N THR A 323 -29.78 -16.79 -18.85
CA THR A 323 -30.01 -15.35 -18.71
C THR A 323 -28.75 -14.77 -18.08
N LYS A 324 -28.08 -13.89 -18.82
CA LYS A 324 -27.04 -12.99 -18.30
C LYS A 324 -27.70 -12.11 -17.25
N SER A 325 -27.93 -12.66 -16.06
CA SER A 325 -28.64 -11.98 -14.98
C SER A 325 -27.80 -10.77 -14.60
N HIS A 326 -28.45 -9.61 -14.59
CA HIS A 326 -27.85 -8.32 -14.27
C HIS A 326 -26.96 -8.44 -13.03
N ARG A 327 -25.62 -8.44 -13.19
CA ARG A 327 -24.72 -8.06 -12.10
C ARG A 327 -25.24 -6.70 -11.61
N ARG A 328 -25.84 -6.67 -10.42
CA ARG A 328 -26.41 -5.44 -9.85
C ARG A 328 -25.33 -4.37 -9.88
N LYS A 329 -25.63 -3.21 -10.48
CA LYS A 329 -24.73 -2.04 -10.51
C LYS A 329 -24.24 -1.79 -9.07
N GLY A 330 -22.94 -1.89 -8.82
CA GLY A 330 -22.32 -1.59 -7.52
C GLY A 330 -21.81 -2.78 -6.71
N PHE A 331 -22.02 -4.04 -7.12
CA PHE A 331 -21.40 -5.19 -6.44
C PHE A 331 -19.91 -5.32 -6.79
N ASN A 332 -19.06 -5.35 -5.77
CA ASN A 332 -17.62 -5.59 -5.93
C ASN A 332 -17.32 -7.09 -5.97
N THR A 333 -16.86 -7.59 -7.13
CA THR A 333 -16.39 -8.99 -7.24
C THR A 333 -14.90 -9.05 -6.93
N SER A 334 -14.49 -10.05 -6.14
CA SER A 334 -13.11 -10.24 -5.73
C SER A 334 -12.49 -11.47 -6.39
N LEU A 335 -11.20 -11.39 -6.69
CA LEU A 335 -10.41 -12.56 -7.09
C LEU A 335 -10.00 -13.33 -5.85
N ALA A 336 -9.37 -12.63 -4.90
CA ALA A 336 -8.91 -13.19 -3.65
C ALA A 336 -8.89 -12.15 -2.53
N ASN A 337 -9.07 -12.63 -1.31
CA ASN A 337 -9.19 -11.83 -0.09
C ASN A 337 -8.34 -12.43 1.03
N LEU A 338 -7.66 -11.56 1.76
CA LEU A 338 -6.89 -11.87 2.96
C LEU A 338 -7.48 -11.10 4.13
N LEU A 339 -8.04 -11.82 5.10
CA LEU A 339 -8.57 -11.26 6.33
C LEU A 339 -7.56 -11.39 7.45
N ILE A 340 -7.19 -10.27 8.07
CA ILE A 340 -6.24 -10.20 9.17
C ILE A 340 -6.99 -9.72 10.41
N LEU A 341 -7.05 -10.57 11.44
CA LEU A 341 -7.72 -10.28 12.70
C LEU A 341 -6.69 -10.13 13.81
N ARG A 342 -6.76 -9.02 14.56
CA ARG A 342 -5.85 -8.75 15.69
C ARG A 342 -6.62 -8.38 16.94
N GLY A 343 -6.29 -8.99 18.08
CA GLY A 343 -6.79 -8.60 19.39
C GLY A 343 -7.44 -9.72 20.21
N LYS A 344 -8.17 -9.34 21.25
CA LYS A 344 -8.76 -10.28 22.22
C LYS A 344 -9.80 -11.20 21.57
N ASP A 345 -9.83 -12.45 22.02
CA ASP A 345 -10.79 -13.48 21.58
C ASP A 345 -10.81 -13.73 20.07
N VAL A 346 -9.67 -13.55 19.38
CA VAL A 346 -9.60 -13.66 17.91
C VAL A 346 -10.09 -15.01 17.35
N TYR A 347 -10.01 -16.07 18.16
CA TYR A 347 -10.43 -17.42 17.76
C TYR A 347 -11.96 -17.61 17.79
N SER A 348 -12.71 -16.76 18.52
CA SER A 348 -14.18 -16.80 18.53
C SER A 348 -14.82 -16.08 17.35
N ALA A 349 -14.02 -15.41 16.51
CA ALA A 349 -14.50 -14.65 15.37
C ALA A 349 -15.10 -15.55 14.27
N GLU A 350 -16.36 -15.33 13.92
CA GLU A 350 -17.09 -16.07 12.88
C GLU A 350 -16.75 -15.56 11.48
N ILE A 351 -16.06 -16.40 10.69
CA ILE A 351 -15.51 -16.01 9.38
C ILE A 351 -16.30 -16.54 8.19
N GLY A 352 -17.34 -17.35 8.42
CA GLY A 352 -18.11 -18.03 7.36
C GLY A 352 -18.71 -17.07 6.33
N GLY A 353 -19.02 -15.83 6.73
CA GLY A 353 -19.52 -14.80 5.79
C GLY A 353 -18.53 -14.42 4.69
N PHE A 354 -17.22 -14.61 4.87
CA PHE A 354 -16.19 -14.33 3.87
C PHE A 354 -15.84 -15.53 3.00
N GLN A 355 -16.30 -16.73 3.35
CA GLN A 355 -16.11 -17.97 2.58
C GLN A 355 -17.22 -18.19 1.55
N ASP A 356 -18.18 -17.27 1.46
CA ASP A 356 -19.29 -17.30 0.52
C ASP A 356 -18.78 -17.25 -0.93
N PRO A 357 -19.01 -18.30 -1.75
CA PRO A 357 -18.52 -18.35 -3.12
C PRO A 357 -19.03 -17.22 -4.03
N SER A 358 -20.16 -16.60 -3.68
CA SER A 358 -20.72 -15.48 -4.45
C SER A 358 -19.90 -14.19 -4.38
N LEU A 359 -18.98 -14.08 -3.41
CA LEU A 359 -18.03 -12.96 -3.30
C LEU A 359 -16.90 -13.03 -4.32
N TYR A 360 -16.61 -14.25 -4.78
CA TYR A 360 -15.44 -14.54 -5.60
C TYR A 360 -15.82 -14.80 -7.05
N THR A 361 -14.82 -14.75 -7.91
CA THR A 361 -14.97 -15.18 -9.29
C THR A 361 -15.19 -16.69 -9.39
N SER A 362 -15.99 -17.12 -10.37
CA SER A 362 -16.36 -18.52 -10.56
C SER A 362 -15.22 -19.48 -10.92
N TRP A 363 -14.07 -18.95 -11.34
CA TRP A 363 -12.94 -19.76 -11.80
C TRP A 363 -11.97 -20.15 -10.67
N LEU A 364 -12.07 -19.50 -9.51
CA LEU A 364 -11.26 -19.82 -8.34
C LEU A 364 -12.19 -20.32 -7.21
N PRO A 365 -11.95 -21.52 -6.65
CA PRO A 365 -12.72 -21.99 -5.51
C PRO A 365 -12.62 -21.03 -4.32
N ALA A 366 -13.73 -20.82 -3.60
CA ALA A 366 -13.78 -19.88 -2.47
C ALA A 366 -12.79 -20.23 -1.34
N VAL A 367 -12.43 -21.50 -1.21
CA VAL A 367 -11.46 -21.99 -0.22
C VAL A 367 -10.04 -21.51 -0.53
N GLU A 368 -9.68 -21.43 -1.81
CA GLU A 368 -8.37 -20.92 -2.25
C GLU A 368 -8.36 -19.39 -2.35
N ALA A 369 -9.51 -18.80 -2.69
CA ALA A 369 -9.67 -17.35 -2.81
C ALA A 369 -9.65 -16.62 -1.46
N PHE A 370 -9.82 -17.32 -0.34
CA PHE A 370 -9.91 -16.73 0.98
C PHE A 370 -8.82 -17.23 1.92
N SER A 371 -7.95 -16.32 2.35
CA SER A 371 -6.91 -16.56 3.35
C SER A 371 -7.20 -15.80 4.64
N ILE A 372 -6.76 -16.35 5.77
CA ILE A 372 -6.95 -15.73 7.08
C ILE A 372 -5.71 -15.76 7.94
N TRP A 373 -5.39 -14.60 8.52
CA TRP A 373 -4.36 -14.45 9.54
C TRP A 373 -4.98 -13.97 10.84
N LYS A 374 -4.54 -14.53 11.97
CA LYS A 374 -5.03 -14.20 13.30
C LYS A 374 -3.87 -13.85 14.22
N THR A 375 -4.06 -12.92 15.14
CA THR A 375 -3.14 -12.71 16.25
C THR A 375 -3.91 -12.28 17.49
N PRO A 376 -3.64 -12.86 18.67
CA PRO A 376 -4.26 -12.43 19.92
C PRO A 376 -3.74 -11.07 20.38
N VAL A 377 -2.65 -10.58 19.77
CA VAL A 377 -2.01 -9.32 20.10
C VAL A 377 -2.84 -8.15 19.59
N THR A 378 -3.13 -7.18 20.46
CA THR A 378 -3.80 -5.93 20.10
C THR A 378 -2.87 -5.04 19.28
N PHE A 379 -3.46 -4.20 18.42
CA PHE A 379 -2.69 -3.31 17.55
C PHE A 379 -3.23 -1.88 17.68
N ASN A 380 -2.33 -0.91 17.80
CA ASN A 380 -2.63 0.52 17.85
C ASN A 380 -3.75 0.90 18.86
N LYS A 381 -3.68 0.32 20.07
CA LYS A 381 -4.62 0.53 21.19
C LYS A 381 -6.04 -0.02 20.99
N TYR A 382 -6.34 -0.63 19.85
CA TYR A 382 -7.62 -1.29 19.62
C TYR A 382 -7.66 -2.66 20.30
N GLU A 383 -8.71 -2.92 21.08
CA GLU A 383 -8.93 -4.25 21.67
C GLU A 383 -9.17 -5.34 20.63
N LYS A 384 -9.84 -4.96 19.53
CA LYS A 384 -10.15 -5.81 18.38
C LYS A 384 -10.02 -4.97 17.12
N SER A 385 -9.35 -5.51 16.11
CA SER A 385 -9.20 -4.88 14.79
C SER A 385 -9.24 -5.95 13.70
N ALA A 386 -9.83 -5.57 12.56
CA ALA A 386 -9.95 -6.41 11.39
C ALA A 386 -9.51 -5.62 10.15
N THR A 387 -8.58 -6.19 9.38
CA THR A 387 -8.10 -5.63 8.12
C THR A 387 -8.36 -6.61 7.00
N LEU A 388 -8.97 -6.15 5.92
CA LEU A 388 -9.19 -6.91 4.71
C LEU A 388 -8.29 -6.34 3.60
N VAL A 389 -7.39 -7.16 3.10
CA VAL A 389 -6.65 -6.89 1.86
C VAL A 389 -7.33 -7.68 0.75
N SER A 390 -7.62 -7.03 -0.37
CA SER A 390 -8.43 -7.62 -1.43
C SER A 390 -7.90 -7.29 -2.80
N ASN A 391 -7.78 -8.31 -3.64
CA ASN A 391 -7.61 -8.18 -5.08
C ASN A 391 -9.02 -8.19 -5.71
N SER A 392 -9.56 -7.01 -5.99
CA SER A 392 -10.96 -6.85 -6.43
C SER A 392 -11.12 -5.71 -7.43
N GLN A 393 -12.35 -5.58 -7.94
CA GLN A 393 -12.73 -4.53 -8.89
C GLN A 393 -12.67 -3.11 -8.31
N ALA A 394 -12.39 -2.97 -7.01
CA ALA A 394 -12.33 -1.71 -6.27
C ALA A 394 -11.54 -0.61 -6.97
N LEU A 395 -10.39 -0.97 -7.55
CA LEU A 395 -9.44 -0.04 -8.15
C LEU A 395 -9.69 0.24 -9.64
N LEU A 396 -10.67 -0.42 -10.27
CA LEU A 396 -10.99 -0.20 -11.69
C LEU A 396 -11.53 1.20 -11.94
N GLN A 397 -12.46 1.68 -11.10
CA GLN A 397 -13.05 3.01 -11.29
C GLN A 397 -12.02 4.15 -11.12
N PRO A 398 -11.17 4.18 -10.07
CA PRO A 398 -10.09 5.16 -9.97
C PRO A 398 -9.11 5.10 -11.15
N LEU A 399 -8.79 3.90 -11.62
CA LEU A 399 -7.90 3.69 -12.76
C LEU A 399 -8.50 4.23 -14.07
N ASP A 400 -9.74 3.87 -14.39
CA ASP A 400 -10.46 4.33 -15.58
C ASP A 400 -10.59 5.86 -15.58
N TYR A 401 -10.88 6.46 -14.43
CA TYR A 401 -10.95 7.91 -14.28
C TYR A 401 -9.62 8.58 -14.59
N MET A 402 -8.52 8.04 -14.08
CA MET A 402 -7.17 8.56 -14.29
C MET A 402 -6.72 8.42 -15.74
N VAL A 403 -6.92 7.25 -16.35
CA VAL A 403 -6.60 6.98 -17.76
C VAL A 403 -7.44 7.88 -18.67
N GLY A 404 -8.75 8.00 -18.40
CA GLY A 404 -9.65 8.88 -19.13
C GLY A 404 -9.21 10.35 -19.09
N LYS A 405 -8.79 10.85 -17.91
CA LYS A 405 -8.20 12.20 -17.80
C LYS A 405 -6.91 12.36 -18.58
N ALA A 406 -5.98 11.41 -18.48
CA ALA A 406 -4.73 11.43 -19.24
C ALA A 406 -4.99 11.44 -20.75
N TRP A 407 -5.92 10.61 -21.22
CA TRP A 407 -6.32 10.55 -22.63
C TRP A 407 -6.93 11.87 -23.12
N ASN A 408 -7.85 12.46 -22.35
CA ASN A 408 -8.47 13.73 -22.71
C ASN A 408 -7.45 14.86 -22.81
N MET A 409 -6.49 14.89 -21.86
CA MET A 409 -5.36 15.83 -21.92
C MET A 409 -4.53 15.61 -23.18
N PHE A 410 -4.24 14.36 -23.55
CA PHE A 410 -3.44 14.03 -24.73
C PHE A 410 -4.16 14.39 -26.03
N ALA A 411 -5.42 14.01 -26.16
CA ALA A 411 -6.25 14.29 -27.33
C ALA A 411 -6.47 15.79 -27.55
N SER A 412 -6.53 16.60 -26.49
CA SER A 412 -6.64 18.06 -26.61
C SER A 412 -5.39 18.71 -27.21
N ARG A 413 -4.20 18.11 -27.02
CA ARG A 413 -2.93 18.56 -27.61
C ARG A 413 -2.88 18.29 -29.11
N LEU A 414 -3.36 17.13 -29.55
CA LEU A 414 -3.42 16.76 -30.97
C LEU A 414 -4.38 17.67 -31.76
N ARG A 415 -5.45 18.17 -31.13
CA ARG A 415 -6.45 19.05 -31.75
C ARG A 415 -6.09 20.55 -31.76
N GLY A 416 -4.86 20.92 -31.45
CA GLY A 416 -4.38 22.30 -31.61
C GLY A 416 -4.93 23.32 -30.60
N GLY A 417 -5.46 22.88 -29.46
CA GLY A 417 -5.98 23.76 -28.42
C GLY A 417 -4.92 24.65 -27.71
N PRO A 418 -5.36 25.54 -26.79
CA PRO A 418 -4.52 26.56 -26.11
C PRO A 418 -3.26 26.02 -25.37
N TRP A 419 -3.14 24.70 -25.23
CA TRP A 419 -2.03 23.99 -24.60
C TRP A 419 -0.73 23.92 -25.43
N ARG A 420 -0.74 24.35 -26.71
CA ARG A 420 0.50 24.43 -27.53
C ARG A 420 1.56 25.41 -27.00
N ARG A 421 1.18 26.43 -26.22
CA ARG A 421 2.14 27.44 -25.71
C ARG A 421 3.06 26.93 -24.60
N TRP A 422 2.69 25.88 -23.88
CA TRP A 422 3.40 25.44 -22.67
C TRP A 422 4.59 24.51 -22.93
N THR A 423 4.75 24.00 -24.15
CA THR A 423 5.86 23.08 -24.51
C THR A 423 7.07 23.78 -25.13
N LYS A 424 7.06 25.10 -25.29
CA LYS A 424 8.28 25.86 -25.68
C LYS A 424 9.33 25.95 -24.56
N GLY A 425 9.03 25.46 -23.35
CA GLY A 425 10.00 25.36 -22.25
C GLY A 425 10.15 23.92 -21.73
N ARG A 426 11.18 23.20 -22.20
CA ARG A 426 11.81 22.04 -21.52
C ARG A 426 10.89 20.93 -21.00
N CYS A 427 9.91 20.47 -21.78
CA CYS A 427 9.26 19.18 -21.53
C CYS A 427 9.55 18.22 -22.68
N CYS A 428 10.70 17.56 -22.62
CA CYS A 428 11.01 16.41 -23.45
C CYS A 428 10.18 15.21 -22.96
N LEU A 429 8.94 15.10 -23.42
CA LEU A 429 8.39 13.75 -23.64
C LEU A 429 9.18 13.15 -24.81
N PRO A 430 9.59 11.86 -24.76
CA PRO A 430 10.19 11.23 -25.92
C PRO A 430 9.21 11.30 -27.11
N PRO A 431 9.71 11.39 -28.36
CA PRO A 431 8.85 11.39 -29.53
C PRO A 431 7.99 10.10 -29.55
N PRO A 432 6.81 10.13 -30.18
CA PRO A 432 5.90 8.99 -30.19
C PRO A 432 6.63 7.75 -30.71
N LEU A 433 6.58 6.66 -29.95
CA LEU A 433 6.94 5.33 -30.42
C LEU A 433 6.16 5.10 -31.72
N HIS A 434 6.91 4.98 -32.83
CA HIS A 434 6.36 4.52 -34.09
C HIS A 434 5.87 3.08 -33.90
N LEU A 435 4.58 2.92 -33.59
CA LEU A 435 3.88 1.67 -33.87
C LEU A 435 3.83 1.56 -35.40
N GLY A 436 4.71 0.70 -35.93
CA GLY A 436 4.73 0.32 -37.34
C GLY A 436 3.36 -0.22 -37.76
N ARG A 437 2.98 0.12 -39.00
CA ARG A 437 1.72 -0.26 -39.65
C ARG A 437 1.54 -1.77 -39.77
#